data_AF-A0A2E0RVG6-F1
#
_entry.id   AF-A0A2E0RVG6-F1
#
_cell.length_a   1.000
_cell.length_b   1.000
_cell.length_c   1.000
_cell.angle_alpha   90.00
_cell.angle_beta   90.00
_cell.angle_gamma   90.00
#
_symmetry.space_group_name_H-M   'P 1'
#
loop_
_entity.id
_entity.type
_entity.pdbx_description
1 polymer ?
#
loop_
_entity_poly.entity_id
_entity_poly.type
_entity_poly.pdbx_seq_one_letter_code
_entity_poly.pdbx_strand_id
1 'polypeptide(L)'
;MSSAEPRGTMTDIEPSPHCEPEPQPTSRLRHRVLVASITIVAVCSLIGFVGRGRWAIVVRPGGATFDDRVLPWFFLAFLVAALLSWRWPRVGGIVGAFVVAVFVPFAVAQLVPWSAALTIVVFGVPVLIWLVLGSMSRDDPSEADRRSEPAADEGDENDTVDQNDTVDLGRRRVLFTFAGAAVAVVAGSSLGRYVYDRIWGPTHPESEVTAPPESIVEWMWCGAVTTTGCSVRVRPRVEFENAALLVSTDAGLAGATPTPLADLYDRVADFAVDGLELDTRYWYALEVDGEVDRTRIGTFRTFPDRARPLRLAFGSCARTGSNGAVFDAIRAAQPDVYVNLGDFHYGDIFVDDVDDYRQVFDVQLTRPAQAALYRSVPIAYVWDDHDFGPDNADRTAPGRNAAMVAYREYVPHYELAGPTSAIFQAFTIGTTRVVMTDARSERDPDTDPDTGRKTMLGDVQLRWLLAELERAATDHDLVIWVNPVPWVDPAEAGADSWAGYDAERRRIAEHIAELGIDHLVMVSGDAHMVAIDDGTHTNYSTVDGAGFPLLHVASLDRPGSTKGGPYTTGPITGGGHFGLVEVDVTEAGTAVGLVAKDWRGDELLRHDVTLPRPSRRP
;
A
#
# COMPACT_ATOMS: atom_id res chain seq x y z
N MET A 1 63.69 70.31 11.13
CA MET A 1 63.96 71.39 10.16
C MET A 1 62.63 71.76 9.52
N SER A 2 62.23 73.04 9.63
CA SER A 2 61.38 73.82 8.70
C SER A 2 59.91 73.38 8.49
N SER A 3 58.87 74.21 8.44
CA SER A 3 58.61 75.62 8.77
C SER A 3 57.10 75.94 8.54
N ALA A 4 56.62 77.04 9.12
CA ALA A 4 55.61 78.01 8.64
C ALA A 4 54.10 77.66 8.45
N GLU A 5 53.27 78.19 9.37
CA GLU A 5 52.12 79.14 9.26
C GLU A 5 51.39 79.45 7.91
N PRO A 6 50.20 80.14 7.87
CA PRO A 6 49.03 80.20 8.78
C PRO A 6 47.62 80.33 8.09
N ARG A 7 46.56 80.28 8.92
CA ARG A 7 45.23 80.98 8.88
C ARG A 7 44.34 81.04 7.62
N GLY A 8 43.09 80.59 7.80
CA GLY A 8 41.89 81.07 7.08
C GLY A 8 40.62 80.76 7.89
N THR A 9 39.95 81.81 8.37
CA THR A 9 38.74 81.79 9.22
C THR A 9 37.43 81.80 8.43
N MET A 10 36.36 81.42 9.15
CA MET A 10 34.96 81.88 9.06
C MET A 10 33.89 80.90 8.54
N THR A 11 33.21 80.32 9.54
CA THR A 11 31.75 80.28 9.77
C THR A 11 30.88 79.44 8.85
N ASP A 12 30.49 78.31 9.41
CA ASP A 12 29.34 77.47 9.05
C ASP A 12 28.02 78.24 9.06
N ILE A 13 27.23 78.03 8.00
CA ILE A 13 25.81 78.34 7.91
C ILE A 13 25.08 77.00 7.98
N GLU A 14 24.21 76.82 8.98
CA GLU A 14 23.33 75.65 9.12
C GLU A 14 22.43 75.45 7.88
N PRO A 15 22.27 74.22 7.36
CA PRO A 15 21.21 73.90 6.42
C PRO A 15 19.94 73.45 7.15
N SER A 16 18.79 73.95 6.67
CA SER A 16 17.44 73.56 7.11
C SER A 16 17.17 72.05 6.98
N PRO A 17 16.30 71.47 7.83
CA PRO A 17 16.05 70.03 7.81
C PRO A 17 15.21 69.64 6.59
N HIS A 18 15.78 68.77 5.75
CA HIS A 18 15.03 68.02 4.75
C HIS A 18 14.00 67.12 5.43
N CYS A 19 12.73 67.32 5.11
CA CYS A 19 11.66 66.40 5.44
C CYS A 19 11.84 65.14 4.58
N GLU A 20 12.17 64.00 5.22
CA GLU A 20 12.18 62.71 4.52
C GLU A 20 10.76 62.35 4.05
N PRO A 21 10.58 61.85 2.82
CA PRO A 21 9.27 61.45 2.34
C PRO A 21 8.81 60.20 3.11
N GLU A 22 7.64 60.29 3.74
CA GLU A 22 7.01 59.17 4.42
C GLU A 22 6.84 57.98 3.44
N PRO A 23 7.24 56.75 3.80
CA PRO A 23 7.15 55.62 2.89
C PRO A 23 5.69 55.35 2.50
N GLN A 24 5.43 55.34 1.19
CA GLN A 24 4.12 55.13 0.57
C GLN A 24 3.38 53.94 1.23
N PRO A 25 2.07 54.05 1.50
CA PRO A 25 1.28 53.06 2.26
C PRO A 25 1.32 51.62 1.69
N THR A 26 1.66 51.46 0.40
CA THR A 26 1.86 50.18 -0.28
C THR A 26 3.07 49.38 0.24
N SER A 27 4.11 50.05 0.73
CA SER A 27 5.34 49.41 1.27
C SER A 27 5.12 48.75 2.63
N ARG A 28 4.38 49.40 3.53
CA ARG A 28 4.01 48.85 4.86
C ARG A 28 3.05 47.67 4.73
N LEU A 29 2.14 47.70 3.75
CA LEU A 29 1.25 46.58 3.46
C LEU A 29 2.03 45.35 2.95
N ARG A 30 2.95 45.55 1.99
CA ARG A 30 3.84 44.48 1.48
C ARG A 30 4.68 43.84 2.59
N HIS A 31 5.20 44.65 3.52
CA HIS A 31 5.98 44.13 4.66
C HIS A 31 5.12 43.37 5.68
N ARG A 32 3.90 43.82 5.99
CA ARG A 32 2.97 43.09 6.86
C ARG A 32 2.50 41.76 6.26
N VAL A 33 2.29 41.74 4.94
CA VAL A 33 2.00 40.54 4.17
C VAL A 33 3.16 39.55 4.19
N LEU A 34 4.40 40.05 4.10
CA LEU A 34 5.62 39.25 4.21
C LEU A 34 5.70 38.57 5.58
N VAL A 35 5.53 39.32 6.67
CA VAL A 35 5.54 38.77 8.03
C VAL A 35 4.42 37.75 8.20
N ALA A 36 3.20 38.06 7.75
CA ALA A 36 2.08 37.12 7.83
C ALA A 36 2.33 35.85 6.99
N SER A 37 2.86 35.96 5.77
CA SER A 37 3.13 34.81 4.91
C SER A 37 4.25 33.93 5.47
N ILE A 38 5.34 34.54 5.99
CA ILE A 38 6.43 33.80 6.65
C ILE A 38 5.95 33.15 7.94
N THR A 39 5.16 33.85 8.76
CA THR A 39 4.59 33.29 9.98
C THR A 39 3.64 32.14 9.66
N ILE A 40 2.78 32.27 8.64
CA ILE A 40 1.88 31.18 8.25
C ILE A 40 2.69 30.00 7.69
N VAL A 41 3.67 30.23 6.81
CA VAL A 41 4.56 29.15 6.32
C VAL A 41 5.29 28.48 7.48
N ALA A 42 5.85 29.23 8.42
CA ALA A 42 6.53 28.67 9.60
C ALA A 42 5.59 27.89 10.53
N VAL A 43 4.34 28.34 10.70
CA VAL A 43 3.31 27.62 11.46
C VAL A 43 2.88 26.35 10.71
N CYS A 44 2.74 26.40 9.39
CA CYS A 44 2.48 25.21 8.55
C CYS A 44 3.64 24.21 8.63
N SER A 45 4.89 24.69 8.60
CA SER A 45 6.09 23.87 8.80
C SER A 45 6.10 23.21 10.18
N LEU A 46 5.72 23.96 11.21
CA LEU A 46 5.65 23.45 12.57
C LEU A 46 4.55 22.41 12.72
N ILE A 47 3.36 22.62 12.13
CA ILE A 47 2.26 21.65 12.15
C ILE A 47 2.65 20.39 11.36
N GLY A 48 3.27 20.51 10.19
CA GLY A 48 3.74 19.35 9.43
C GLY A 48 4.86 18.57 10.11
N PHE A 49 5.72 19.25 10.89
CA PHE A 49 6.82 18.60 11.62
C PHE A 49 6.39 18.02 12.97
N VAL A 50 5.53 18.71 13.72
CA VAL A 50 5.00 18.27 15.03
C VAL A 50 3.87 17.25 14.86
N GLY A 51 3.13 17.31 13.74
CA GLY A 51 2.05 16.38 13.40
C GLY A 51 2.53 14.94 13.16
N ARG A 52 3.81 14.73 12.81
CA ARG A 52 4.47 13.43 12.58
C ARG A 52 4.43 12.43 13.73
N GLY A 53 3.85 12.79 14.87
CA GLY A 53 3.62 11.82 15.94
C GLY A 53 2.50 12.16 16.91
N ARG A 54 1.75 13.26 16.73
CA ARG A 54 0.78 13.75 17.72
C ARG A 54 -0.37 14.61 17.15
N TRP A 55 -1.59 14.05 17.26
CA TRP A 55 -2.97 14.62 17.31
C TRP A 55 -3.51 15.62 16.26
N ALA A 56 -2.71 16.27 15.41
CA ALA A 56 -3.24 17.32 14.50
C ALA A 56 -3.63 16.83 13.10
N ILE A 57 -2.98 15.79 12.57
CA ILE A 57 -3.29 15.18 11.27
C ILE A 57 -3.43 13.69 11.52
N VAL A 58 -4.61 13.14 11.21
CA VAL A 58 -4.92 11.72 11.37
C VAL A 58 -5.04 11.08 10.00
N VAL A 59 -4.22 10.06 9.80
CA VAL A 59 -4.13 9.32 8.57
C VAL A 59 -5.23 8.24 8.55
N ARG A 60 -5.75 7.90 7.37
CA ARG A 60 -6.62 6.72 7.25
C ARG A 60 -5.78 5.45 7.46
N PRO A 61 -6.39 4.34 7.88
CA PRO A 61 -5.75 3.03 7.80
C PRO A 61 -5.15 2.81 6.39
N GLY A 62 -3.83 2.53 6.34
CA GLY A 62 -3.04 2.39 5.10
C GLY A 62 -2.68 3.69 4.37
N GLY A 63 -2.89 4.85 4.98
CA GLY A 63 -2.48 6.13 4.43
C GLY A 63 -1.09 6.58 4.88
N ALA A 64 -0.34 5.77 5.65
CA ALA A 64 0.90 6.19 6.33
C ALA A 64 1.95 6.78 5.37
N THR A 65 1.95 6.32 4.11
CA THR A 65 2.77 6.89 3.03
C THR A 65 2.56 8.39 2.79
N PHE A 66 1.44 8.98 3.22
CA PHE A 66 1.15 10.41 3.10
C PHE A 66 2.20 11.26 3.83
N ASP A 67 2.50 10.92 5.08
CA ASP A 67 3.34 11.75 5.95
C ASP A 67 4.82 11.69 5.55
N ASP A 68 5.27 10.51 5.11
CA ASP A 68 6.68 10.28 4.79
C ASP A 68 7.04 10.57 3.34
N ARG A 69 6.14 10.29 2.38
CA ARG A 69 6.45 10.42 0.96
C ARG A 69 5.77 11.61 0.30
N VAL A 70 4.53 11.95 0.65
CA VAL A 70 3.76 12.97 -0.10
C VAL A 70 3.93 14.36 0.50
N LEU A 71 3.74 14.50 1.81
CA LEU A 71 3.75 15.77 2.51
C LEU A 71 5.07 16.57 2.35
N PRO A 72 6.28 15.96 2.36
CA PRO A 72 7.54 16.69 2.19
C PRO A 72 7.68 17.37 0.82
N TRP A 73 7.33 16.67 -0.26
CA TRP A 73 7.40 17.22 -1.62
C TRP A 73 6.37 18.32 -1.83
N PHE A 74 5.16 18.14 -1.31
CA PHE A 74 4.13 19.17 -1.34
C PHE A 74 4.58 20.43 -0.60
N PHE A 75 5.16 20.26 0.59
CA PHE A 75 5.70 21.35 1.38
C PHE A 75 6.77 22.13 0.62
N LEU A 76 7.71 21.44 -0.04
CA LEU A 76 8.74 22.07 -0.86
C LEU A 76 8.14 22.90 -2.01
N ALA A 77 7.15 22.35 -2.72
CA ALA A 77 6.46 23.06 -3.80
C ALA A 77 5.70 24.30 -3.28
N PHE A 78 5.07 24.20 -2.11
CA PHE A 78 4.37 25.32 -1.48
C PHE A 78 5.35 26.43 -1.04
N LEU A 79 6.53 26.07 -0.53
CA LEU A 79 7.58 27.02 -0.18
C LEU A 79 8.04 27.82 -1.41
N VAL A 80 8.19 27.17 -2.57
CA VAL A 80 8.51 27.86 -3.83
C VAL A 80 7.42 28.85 -4.22
N ALA A 81 6.14 28.46 -4.10
CA ALA A 81 5.02 29.37 -4.35
C ALA A 81 5.03 30.60 -3.43
N ALA A 82 5.36 30.40 -2.14
CA ALA A 82 5.51 31.48 -1.17
C ALA A 82 6.68 32.42 -1.51
N LEU A 83 7.80 31.89 -1.99
CA LEU A 83 8.94 32.71 -2.44
C LEU A 83 8.61 33.51 -3.69
N LEU A 84 7.86 32.94 -4.64
CA LEU A 84 7.39 33.66 -5.83
C LEU A 84 6.41 34.78 -5.47
N SER A 85 5.52 34.54 -4.50
CA SER A 85 4.53 35.53 -4.07
C SER A 85 5.18 36.77 -3.44
N TRP A 86 6.41 36.66 -2.93
CA TRP A 86 7.19 37.79 -2.43
C TRP A 86 7.42 38.85 -3.52
N ARG A 87 7.89 38.45 -4.70
CA ARG A 87 8.18 39.39 -5.80
C ARG A 87 6.98 39.63 -6.69
N TRP A 88 6.13 38.62 -6.86
CA TRP A 88 4.98 38.60 -7.76
C TRP A 88 3.78 37.93 -7.08
N PRO A 89 3.01 38.65 -6.24
CA PRO A 89 1.89 38.08 -5.48
C PRO A 89 0.86 37.36 -6.35
N ARG A 90 0.56 37.88 -7.55
CA ARG A 90 -0.34 37.22 -8.52
C ARG A 90 0.21 35.87 -8.97
N VAL A 91 1.49 35.83 -9.38
CA VAL A 91 2.14 34.62 -9.88
C VAL A 91 2.25 33.59 -8.77
N GLY A 92 2.71 33.98 -7.58
CA GLY A 92 2.79 33.10 -6.43
C GLY A 92 1.42 32.60 -5.96
N GLY A 93 0.37 33.44 -6.02
CA GLY A 93 -1.01 33.02 -5.76
C GLY A 93 -1.53 31.99 -6.76
N ILE A 94 -1.29 32.18 -8.06
CA ILE A 94 -1.71 31.21 -9.10
C ILE A 94 -0.93 29.89 -8.96
N VAL A 95 0.39 29.95 -8.75
CA VAL A 95 1.23 28.76 -8.53
C VAL A 95 0.82 28.05 -7.24
N GLY A 96 0.56 28.80 -6.17
CA GLY A 96 0.06 28.23 -4.91
C GLY A 96 -1.30 27.54 -5.06
N ALA A 97 -2.21 28.14 -5.84
CA ALA A 97 -3.52 27.53 -6.13
C ALA A 97 -3.37 26.22 -6.91
N PHE A 98 -2.46 26.17 -7.89
CA PHE A 98 -2.11 24.95 -8.60
C PHE A 98 -1.56 23.87 -7.64
N VAL A 99 -0.57 24.22 -6.82
CA VAL A 99 0.09 23.30 -5.89
C VAL A 99 -0.93 22.71 -4.90
N VAL A 100 -1.74 23.55 -4.24
CA VAL A 100 -2.80 23.08 -3.33
C VAL A 100 -3.79 22.17 -4.07
N ALA A 101 -4.20 22.53 -5.28
CA ALA A 101 -5.15 21.73 -6.06
C ALA A 101 -4.59 20.35 -6.47
N VAL A 102 -3.29 20.24 -6.77
CA VAL A 102 -2.59 18.96 -7.01
C VAL A 102 -2.63 18.06 -5.77
N PHE A 103 -2.59 18.65 -4.57
CA PHE A 103 -2.48 17.92 -3.32
C PHE A 103 -3.82 17.43 -2.75
N VAL A 104 -4.93 18.12 -3.08
CA VAL A 104 -6.28 17.76 -2.60
C VAL A 104 -6.62 16.26 -2.79
N PRO A 105 -6.40 15.63 -3.97
CA PRO A 105 -6.69 14.21 -4.15
C PRO A 105 -5.96 13.29 -3.16
N PHE A 106 -4.70 13.59 -2.86
CA PHE A 106 -3.88 12.83 -1.90
C PHE A 106 -4.42 12.97 -0.48
N ALA A 107 -4.66 14.21 -0.05
CA ALA A 107 -5.18 14.49 1.28
C ALA A 107 -6.55 13.83 1.51
N VAL A 108 -7.44 13.89 0.53
CA VAL A 108 -8.77 13.28 0.62
C VAL A 108 -8.70 11.75 0.67
N ALA A 109 -7.78 11.16 -0.09
CA ALA A 109 -7.64 9.71 -0.18
C ALA A 109 -6.91 9.10 1.02
N GLN A 110 -5.92 9.80 1.58
CA GLN A 110 -5.03 9.25 2.61
C GLN A 110 -5.30 9.77 4.02
N LEU A 111 -6.03 10.88 4.21
CA LEU A 111 -6.37 11.42 5.53
C LEU A 111 -7.85 11.24 5.88
N VAL A 112 -8.15 11.20 7.18
CA VAL A 112 -9.55 11.25 7.64
C VAL A 112 -10.18 12.60 7.27
N PRO A 113 -11.51 12.70 7.10
CA PRO A 113 -12.15 13.88 6.50
C PRO A 113 -11.81 15.22 7.16
N TRP A 114 -11.74 15.26 8.50
CA TRP A 114 -11.43 16.49 9.22
C TRP A 114 -9.96 16.91 9.05
N SER A 115 -9.03 15.95 9.04
CA SER A 115 -7.60 16.22 8.81
C SER A 115 -7.36 16.64 7.37
N ALA A 116 -8.02 16.01 6.39
CA ALA A 116 -7.99 16.47 5.01
C ALA A 116 -8.46 17.93 4.89
N ALA A 117 -9.61 18.26 5.50
CA ALA A 117 -10.15 19.61 5.49
C ALA A 117 -9.20 20.62 6.16
N LEU A 118 -8.67 20.27 7.33
CA LEU A 118 -7.71 21.11 8.06
C LEU A 118 -6.47 21.38 7.21
N THR A 119 -5.87 20.34 6.63
CA THR A 119 -4.67 20.49 5.79
C THR A 119 -4.97 21.37 4.58
N ILE A 120 -6.07 21.14 3.88
CA ILE A 120 -6.46 21.96 2.71
C ILE A 120 -6.66 23.43 3.10
N VAL A 121 -7.28 23.72 4.25
CA VAL A 121 -7.50 25.09 4.74
C VAL A 121 -6.18 25.77 5.10
N VAL A 122 -5.30 25.06 5.83
CA VAL A 122 -4.00 25.57 6.29
C VAL A 122 -3.15 26.06 5.11
N PHE A 123 -3.14 25.32 3.99
CA PHE A 123 -2.40 25.72 2.78
C PHE A 123 -3.20 26.62 1.83
N GLY A 124 -4.54 26.52 1.82
CA GLY A 124 -5.40 27.29 0.91
C GLY A 124 -5.59 28.76 1.31
N VAL A 125 -5.66 29.08 2.61
CA VAL A 125 -5.87 30.45 3.10
C VAL A 125 -4.73 31.42 2.68
N PRO A 126 -3.43 31.06 2.80
CA PRO A 126 -2.34 31.91 2.30
C PRO A 126 -2.44 32.20 0.81
N VAL A 127 -2.82 31.20 0.02
CA VAL A 127 -2.98 31.33 -1.43
C VAL A 127 -4.07 32.34 -1.76
N LEU A 128 -5.22 32.28 -1.08
CA LEU A 128 -6.29 33.27 -1.24
C LEU A 128 -5.82 34.68 -0.90
N ILE A 129 -5.04 34.83 0.17
CA ILE A 129 -4.45 36.11 0.56
C ILE A 129 -3.53 36.63 -0.56
N TRP A 130 -2.65 35.80 -1.11
CA TRP A 130 -1.75 36.18 -2.21
C TRP A 130 -2.51 36.59 -3.48
N LEU A 131 -3.57 35.86 -3.84
CA LEU A 131 -4.43 36.18 -4.99
C LEU A 131 -5.15 37.53 -4.80
N VAL A 132 -5.73 37.77 -3.63
CA VAL A 132 -6.38 39.04 -3.31
C VAL A 132 -5.37 40.18 -3.37
N LEU A 133 -4.19 40.03 -2.76
CA LEU A 133 -3.14 41.05 -2.79
C LEU A 133 -2.59 41.30 -4.19
N GLY A 134 -2.41 40.23 -4.98
CA GLY A 134 -1.99 40.32 -6.37
C GLY A 134 -3.02 41.06 -7.23
N SER A 135 -4.31 40.83 -6.98
CA SER A 135 -5.38 41.54 -7.68
C SER A 135 -5.39 43.05 -7.38
N MET A 136 -4.87 43.44 -6.20
CA MET A 136 -4.76 44.83 -5.76
C MET A 136 -3.42 45.50 -6.11
N SER A 137 -2.36 44.75 -6.41
CA SER A 137 -1.05 45.33 -6.69
C SER A 137 -1.02 45.99 -8.07
N ARG A 138 -0.62 47.28 -8.15
CA ARG A 138 -0.26 47.92 -9.43
C ARG A 138 1.09 47.38 -9.90
N ASP A 139 1.18 47.00 -11.17
CA ASP A 139 2.48 46.72 -11.80
C ASP A 139 3.30 48.02 -11.80
N ASP A 140 4.59 47.89 -11.52
CA ASP A 140 5.52 49.01 -11.38
C ASP A 140 5.55 49.84 -12.68
N PRO A 141 5.37 51.18 -12.66
CA PRO A 141 5.29 51.99 -13.89
C PRO A 141 6.58 52.03 -14.73
N SER A 142 7.66 51.38 -14.30
CA SER A 142 9.00 51.52 -14.87
C SER A 142 9.18 50.98 -16.30
N GLU A 143 8.14 50.36 -16.87
CA GLU A 143 8.14 49.88 -18.26
C GLU A 143 7.35 50.78 -19.23
N ALA A 144 6.46 51.65 -18.72
CA ALA A 144 5.72 52.62 -19.53
C ALA A 144 6.53 53.90 -19.82
N ASP A 145 7.51 54.22 -18.97
CA ASP A 145 8.30 55.46 -19.02
C ASP A 145 9.48 55.41 -20.01
N ARG A 146 9.62 54.34 -20.80
CA ARG A 146 10.67 54.21 -21.84
C ARG A 146 10.18 54.42 -23.28
N ARG A 147 8.90 54.78 -23.49
CA ARG A 147 8.34 54.98 -24.84
C ARG A 147 7.86 56.39 -25.17
N SER A 148 8.15 57.39 -24.34
CA SER A 148 7.86 58.79 -24.65
C SER A 148 9.14 59.62 -24.67
N GLU A 149 9.77 59.72 -25.84
CA GLU A 149 10.59 60.90 -26.15
C GLU A 149 9.67 62.12 -26.27
N PRO A 150 10.01 63.29 -25.73
CA PRO A 150 9.20 64.47 -25.93
C PRO A 150 9.56 65.13 -27.27
N ALA A 151 8.63 65.07 -28.23
CA ALA A 151 8.57 66.07 -29.29
C ALA A 151 7.78 67.27 -28.74
N ALA A 152 8.36 68.46 -28.90
CA ALA A 152 7.76 69.74 -28.58
C ALA A 152 6.45 69.96 -29.36
N ASP A 153 5.41 70.47 -28.71
CA ASP A 153 4.75 71.75 -29.04
C ASP A 153 3.59 72.03 -28.05
N GLU A 154 3.24 73.30 -27.93
CA GLU A 154 2.15 73.86 -27.12
C GLU A 154 0.76 73.33 -27.53
N GLY A 155 -0.15 73.15 -26.57
CA GLY A 155 -1.55 72.86 -26.88
C GLY A 155 -2.38 72.43 -25.68
N ASP A 156 -3.27 73.34 -25.27
CA ASP A 156 -4.33 73.21 -24.27
C ASP A 156 -5.28 72.03 -24.58
N GLU A 157 -5.34 70.98 -23.73
CA GLU A 157 -6.50 70.09 -23.70
C GLU A 157 -6.67 69.38 -22.34
N ASN A 158 -7.92 69.38 -21.89
CA ASN A 158 -8.43 68.92 -20.61
C ASN A 158 -8.45 67.39 -20.55
N ASP A 159 -7.37 66.77 -20.08
CA ASP A 159 -7.32 65.31 -19.86
C ASP A 159 -7.91 64.95 -18.49
N THR A 160 -9.24 64.92 -18.41
CA THR A 160 -9.93 64.15 -17.38
C THR A 160 -9.64 62.68 -17.65
N VAL A 161 -8.64 62.10 -16.97
CA VAL A 161 -8.46 60.65 -16.89
C VAL A 161 -9.80 60.04 -16.47
N ASP A 162 -10.44 59.34 -17.39
CA ASP A 162 -11.77 58.78 -17.19
C ASP A 162 -11.72 57.80 -16.00
N GLN A 163 -12.38 58.16 -14.91
CA GLN A 163 -12.45 57.29 -13.72
C GLN A 163 -13.07 55.93 -14.10
N ASN A 164 -13.88 55.85 -15.16
CA ASN A 164 -14.44 54.58 -15.64
C ASN A 164 -13.37 53.64 -16.21
N ASP A 165 -12.37 54.14 -16.93
CA ASP A 165 -11.31 53.29 -17.51
C ASP A 165 -10.41 52.69 -16.42
N THR A 166 -10.14 53.43 -15.35
CA THR A 166 -9.36 52.92 -14.21
C THR A 166 -10.12 51.85 -13.41
N VAL A 167 -11.44 51.98 -13.30
CA VAL A 167 -12.32 50.98 -12.66
C VAL A 167 -12.45 49.73 -13.54
N ASP A 168 -12.54 49.88 -14.87
CA ASP A 168 -12.61 48.75 -15.80
C ASP A 168 -11.28 47.97 -15.85
N LEU A 169 -10.13 48.66 -15.85
CA LEU A 169 -8.82 48.03 -15.73
C LEU A 169 -8.64 47.25 -14.41
N GLY A 170 -9.13 47.80 -13.30
CA GLY A 170 -9.15 47.12 -12.00
C GLY A 170 -10.01 45.85 -12.01
N ARG A 171 -11.23 45.93 -12.58
CA ARG A 171 -12.13 44.78 -12.74
C ARG A 171 -11.53 43.70 -13.63
N ARG A 172 -10.94 44.07 -14.78
CA ARG A 172 -10.27 43.13 -15.68
C ARG A 172 -9.11 42.42 -14.98
N ARG A 173 -8.30 43.11 -14.18
CA ARG A 173 -7.19 42.49 -13.43
C ARG A 173 -7.65 41.49 -12.37
N VAL A 174 -8.68 41.83 -11.60
CA VAL A 174 -9.32 40.89 -10.67
C VAL A 174 -9.83 39.69 -11.44
N LEU A 175 -10.57 39.90 -12.54
CA LEU A 175 -11.10 38.83 -13.38
C LEU A 175 -9.99 37.93 -13.92
N PHE A 176 -8.90 38.49 -14.47
CA PHE A 176 -7.77 37.69 -14.99
C PHE A 176 -7.04 36.91 -13.89
N THR A 177 -6.86 37.50 -12.71
CA THR A 177 -6.19 36.82 -11.58
C THR A 177 -7.01 35.63 -11.11
N PHE A 178 -8.32 35.82 -10.90
CA PHE A 178 -9.20 34.75 -10.45
C PHE A 178 -9.52 33.74 -11.55
N ALA A 179 -9.61 34.15 -12.82
CA ALA A 179 -9.72 33.22 -13.95
C ALA A 179 -8.45 32.36 -14.08
N GLY A 180 -7.26 32.97 -13.96
CA GLY A 180 -5.99 32.26 -13.93
C GLY A 180 -5.91 31.27 -12.76
N ALA A 181 -6.35 31.68 -11.57
CA ALA A 181 -6.44 30.80 -10.40
C ALA A 181 -7.44 29.65 -10.61
N ALA A 182 -8.61 29.91 -11.22
CA ALA A 182 -9.60 28.87 -11.50
C ALA A 182 -9.06 27.83 -12.50
N VAL A 183 -8.39 28.27 -13.56
CA VAL A 183 -7.70 27.38 -14.51
C VAL A 183 -6.61 26.57 -13.80
N ALA A 184 -5.81 27.22 -12.94
CA ALA A 184 -4.78 26.55 -12.15
C ALA A 184 -5.36 25.50 -11.20
N VAL A 185 -6.50 25.75 -10.57
CA VAL A 185 -7.17 24.76 -9.70
C VAL A 185 -7.65 23.56 -10.52
N VAL A 186 -8.33 23.78 -11.64
CA VAL A 186 -8.81 22.67 -12.49
C VAL A 186 -7.65 21.84 -13.03
N ALA A 187 -6.60 22.50 -13.55
CA ALA A 187 -5.40 21.84 -14.05
C ALA A 187 -4.67 21.07 -12.93
N GLY A 188 -4.51 21.70 -11.77
CA GLY A 188 -3.86 21.11 -10.61
C GLY A 188 -4.61 19.90 -10.09
N SER A 189 -5.92 19.99 -9.86
CA SER A 189 -6.72 18.85 -9.40
C SER A 189 -6.76 17.70 -10.41
N SER A 190 -6.78 18.00 -11.71
CA SER A 190 -6.72 16.97 -12.75
C SER A 190 -5.36 16.26 -12.74
N LEU A 191 -4.26 17.01 -12.63
CA LEU A 191 -2.92 16.44 -12.52
C LEU A 191 -2.76 15.64 -11.23
N GLY A 192 -3.20 16.18 -10.09
CA GLY A 192 -3.14 15.52 -8.80
C GLY A 192 -3.86 14.18 -8.81
N ARG A 193 -5.06 14.14 -9.40
CA ARG A 193 -5.83 12.90 -9.55
C ARG A 193 -5.11 11.91 -10.46
N TYR A 194 -4.63 12.37 -11.62
CA TYR A 194 -3.86 11.52 -12.54
C TYR A 194 -2.61 10.92 -11.87
N VAL A 195 -1.83 11.72 -11.13
CA VAL A 195 -0.63 11.25 -10.43
C VAL A 195 -0.99 10.28 -9.31
N TYR A 196 -2.01 10.60 -8.51
CA TYR A 196 -2.48 9.70 -7.45
C TYR A 196 -2.92 8.36 -8.05
N ASP A 197 -3.77 8.39 -9.07
CA ASP A 197 -4.30 7.17 -9.69
C ASP A 197 -3.19 6.31 -10.30
N ARG A 198 -2.14 6.96 -10.83
CA ARG A 198 -1.00 6.26 -11.44
C ARG A 198 -0.08 5.58 -10.43
N ILE A 199 0.00 6.05 -9.20
CA ILE A 199 0.96 5.57 -8.18
C ILE A 199 0.27 4.78 -7.06
N TRP A 200 -0.92 5.18 -6.63
CA TRP A 200 -1.69 4.57 -5.54
C TRP A 200 -3.10 4.12 -5.93
N GLY A 201 -3.59 4.51 -7.10
CA GLY A 201 -4.96 4.21 -7.52
C GLY A 201 -5.20 2.76 -7.97
N PRO A 202 -6.48 2.42 -8.20
CA PRO A 202 -6.85 1.14 -8.78
C PRO A 202 -6.33 1.00 -10.21
N THR A 203 -5.87 -0.20 -10.56
CA THR A 203 -5.41 -0.55 -11.92
C THR A 203 -6.49 -1.13 -12.83
N HIS A 204 -7.66 -1.43 -12.26
CA HIS A 204 -8.80 -2.03 -12.95
C HIS A 204 -10.11 -1.59 -12.27
N PRO A 205 -11.28 -1.83 -12.89
CA PRO A 205 -12.56 -1.46 -12.29
C PRO A 205 -12.80 -2.06 -10.92
N GLU A 206 -13.58 -1.37 -10.10
CA GLU A 206 -14.12 -1.94 -8.87
C GLU A 206 -15.13 -3.05 -9.19
N SER A 207 -15.28 -3.97 -8.25
CA SER A 207 -16.28 -5.01 -8.21
C SER A 207 -17.69 -4.43 -8.18
N GLU A 208 -18.61 -5.11 -8.85
CA GLU A 208 -20.04 -4.81 -8.80
C GLU A 208 -20.74 -5.49 -7.61
N VAL A 209 -20.02 -6.26 -6.79
CA VAL A 209 -20.58 -6.91 -5.59
C VAL A 209 -21.02 -5.84 -4.59
N THR A 210 -22.31 -5.86 -4.28
CA THR A 210 -22.89 -4.99 -3.27
C THR A 210 -22.60 -5.50 -1.87
N ALA A 211 -22.33 -4.59 -0.93
CA ALA A 211 -22.26 -4.93 0.49
C ALA A 211 -23.58 -5.61 0.94
N PRO A 212 -23.53 -6.71 1.70
CA PRO A 212 -24.73 -7.23 2.34
C PRO A 212 -25.29 -6.18 3.32
N PRO A 213 -26.60 -6.22 3.63
CA PRO A 213 -27.18 -5.38 4.69
C PRO A 213 -26.40 -5.49 6.00
N GLU A 214 -26.47 -4.47 6.84
CA GLU A 214 -25.89 -4.56 8.20
C GLU A 214 -26.53 -5.71 8.99
N SER A 215 -25.72 -6.38 9.80
CA SER A 215 -26.13 -7.46 10.69
C SER A 215 -25.25 -7.47 11.94
N ILE A 216 -25.47 -8.44 12.84
CA ILE A 216 -24.66 -8.66 14.03
C ILE A 216 -23.18 -8.99 13.74
N VAL A 217 -22.82 -9.34 12.51
CA VAL A 217 -21.43 -9.61 12.11
C VAL A 217 -20.88 -8.48 11.23
N GLU A 218 -19.66 -8.05 11.52
CA GLU A 218 -18.91 -7.11 10.70
C GLU A 218 -18.24 -7.82 9.53
N TRP A 219 -17.38 -8.80 9.83
CA TRP A 219 -16.68 -9.65 8.87
C TRP A 219 -16.47 -11.07 9.44
N MET A 220 -16.20 -12.02 8.54
CA MET A 220 -15.78 -13.40 8.89
C MET A 220 -14.68 -13.87 7.96
N TRP A 221 -13.80 -14.72 8.48
CA TRP A 221 -12.68 -15.33 7.76
C TRP A 221 -12.60 -16.81 8.14
N CYS A 222 -12.76 -17.72 7.18
CA CYS A 222 -12.47 -19.15 7.37
C CYS A 222 -11.08 -19.50 6.81
N GLY A 223 -10.28 -20.20 7.60
CA GLY A 223 -8.95 -20.69 7.23
C GLY A 223 -8.56 -21.89 8.07
N ALA A 224 -7.27 -22.24 8.08
CA ALA A 224 -6.74 -23.41 8.78
C ALA A 224 -7.57 -24.69 8.56
N VAL A 225 -8.10 -24.88 7.34
CA VAL A 225 -8.96 -26.02 7.00
C VAL A 225 -8.14 -27.30 7.05
N THR A 226 -8.71 -28.36 7.60
CA THR A 226 -8.09 -29.68 7.67
C THR A 226 -9.01 -30.72 7.04
N THR A 227 -8.64 -31.99 7.14
CA THR A 227 -9.51 -33.10 6.74
C THR A 227 -10.78 -33.20 7.59
N THR A 228 -10.79 -32.67 8.81
CA THR A 228 -11.92 -32.84 9.76
C THR A 228 -12.36 -31.56 10.44
N GLY A 229 -11.91 -30.40 9.98
CA GLY A 229 -12.15 -29.15 10.70
C GLY A 229 -11.65 -27.89 10.00
N CYS A 230 -11.77 -26.77 10.69
CA CYS A 230 -11.26 -25.46 10.29
C CYS A 230 -11.20 -24.50 11.49
N SER A 231 -10.61 -23.32 11.30
CA SER A 231 -10.82 -22.18 12.20
C SER A 231 -11.61 -21.09 11.47
N VAL A 232 -12.52 -20.45 12.19
CA VAL A 232 -13.26 -19.29 11.70
C VAL A 232 -13.08 -18.13 12.67
N ARG A 233 -12.52 -17.04 12.16
CA ARG A 233 -12.45 -15.75 12.85
C ARG A 233 -13.63 -14.90 12.47
N VAL A 234 -14.31 -14.34 13.46
CA VAL A 234 -15.51 -13.52 13.28
C VAL A 234 -15.39 -12.28 14.14
N ARG A 235 -15.73 -11.11 13.59
CA ARG A 235 -15.87 -9.89 14.38
C ARG A 235 -17.35 -9.51 14.50
N PRO A 236 -17.96 -9.68 15.68
CA PRO A 236 -19.31 -9.21 15.94
C PRO A 236 -19.36 -7.66 16.01
N ARG A 237 -20.49 -7.07 15.61
CA ARG A 237 -20.78 -5.64 15.77
C ARG A 237 -21.33 -5.30 17.16
N VAL A 238 -21.83 -6.30 17.86
CA VAL A 238 -22.51 -6.17 19.15
C VAL A 238 -21.68 -6.84 20.24
N GLU A 239 -21.80 -6.32 21.46
CA GLU A 239 -21.38 -7.06 22.64
C GLU A 239 -22.29 -8.29 22.82
N PHE A 240 -21.75 -9.37 23.37
CA PHE A 240 -22.46 -10.63 23.51
C PHE A 240 -22.14 -11.31 24.83
N GLU A 241 -23.10 -12.08 25.36
CA GLU A 241 -22.85 -12.99 26.48
C GLU A 241 -22.47 -14.39 25.97
N ASN A 242 -23.12 -14.83 24.90
CA ASN A 242 -22.92 -16.15 24.30
C ASN A 242 -22.78 -16.02 22.78
N ALA A 243 -21.79 -16.72 22.23
CA ALA A 243 -21.61 -16.85 20.79
C ALA A 243 -21.29 -18.29 20.42
N ALA A 244 -21.86 -18.76 19.31
CA ALA A 244 -21.58 -20.06 18.73
C ALA A 244 -21.50 -19.95 17.21
N LEU A 245 -20.62 -20.72 16.58
CA LEU A 245 -20.59 -20.87 15.14
C LEU A 245 -21.48 -22.07 14.77
N LEU A 246 -22.55 -21.83 14.04
CA LEU A 246 -23.40 -22.89 13.52
C LEU A 246 -22.76 -23.45 12.25
N VAL A 247 -22.54 -24.76 12.17
CA VAL A 247 -21.94 -25.44 11.01
C VAL A 247 -22.85 -26.54 10.50
N SER A 248 -23.15 -26.56 9.20
CA SER A 248 -24.05 -27.55 8.57
C SER A 248 -23.62 -27.93 7.16
N THR A 249 -24.02 -29.12 6.69
CA THR A 249 -23.97 -29.52 5.27
C THR A 249 -25.19 -29.03 4.46
N ASP A 250 -26.08 -28.27 5.09
CA ASP A 250 -27.21 -27.60 4.44
C ASP A 250 -26.97 -26.09 4.37
N ALA A 251 -27.18 -25.51 3.19
CA ALA A 251 -26.97 -24.07 2.94
C ALA A 251 -27.90 -23.16 3.75
N GLY A 252 -29.06 -23.67 4.19
CA GLY A 252 -29.99 -22.99 5.09
C GLY A 252 -29.71 -23.23 6.57
N LEU A 253 -28.60 -23.89 6.90
CA LEU A 253 -28.18 -24.28 8.26
C LEU A 253 -29.14 -25.28 8.94
N ALA A 254 -29.91 -26.06 8.17
CA ALA A 254 -30.71 -27.13 8.74
C ALA A 254 -29.82 -28.17 9.43
N GLY A 255 -30.18 -28.59 10.65
CA GLY A 255 -29.40 -29.57 11.41
C GLY A 255 -27.99 -29.10 11.79
N ALA A 256 -27.75 -27.79 11.86
CA ALA A 256 -26.45 -27.25 12.21
C ALA A 256 -25.98 -27.71 13.60
N THR A 257 -24.69 -28.01 13.70
CA THR A 257 -24.00 -28.28 14.96
C THR A 257 -23.39 -26.97 15.46
N PRO A 258 -23.68 -26.55 16.70
CA PRO A 258 -23.04 -25.37 17.28
C PRO A 258 -21.61 -25.70 17.73
N THR A 259 -20.66 -24.91 17.26
CA THR A 259 -19.27 -24.88 17.75
C THR A 259 -19.14 -23.74 18.76
N PRO A 260 -18.71 -23.99 20.01
CA PRO A 260 -18.56 -22.94 21.01
C PRO A 260 -17.39 -22.01 20.70
N LEU A 261 -17.43 -20.81 21.25
CA LEU A 261 -16.31 -19.87 21.25
C LEU A 261 -15.06 -20.52 21.86
N ALA A 262 -13.97 -20.57 21.10
CA ALA A 262 -12.68 -21.11 21.55
C ALA A 262 -11.86 -20.03 22.26
N ASP A 263 -11.79 -18.83 21.69
CA ASP A 263 -11.04 -17.70 22.24
C ASP A 263 -11.64 -16.37 21.77
N LEU A 264 -11.27 -15.26 22.43
CA LEU A 264 -11.69 -13.90 22.08
C LEU A 264 -10.50 -12.94 22.14
N TYR A 265 -10.11 -12.44 20.98
CA TYR A 265 -9.00 -11.51 20.83
C TYR A 265 -9.50 -10.09 20.58
N ASP A 266 -9.47 -9.24 21.60
CA ASP A 266 -10.16 -7.94 21.57
C ASP A 266 -11.66 -8.10 21.24
N ARG A 267 -12.05 -7.96 19.97
CA ARG A 267 -13.42 -8.18 19.46
C ARG A 267 -13.51 -9.29 18.40
N VAL A 268 -12.43 -10.02 18.16
CA VAL A 268 -12.38 -11.12 17.20
C VAL A 268 -12.62 -12.44 17.92
N ALA A 269 -13.79 -13.01 17.70
CA ALA A 269 -14.18 -14.32 18.19
C ALA A 269 -13.55 -15.43 17.32
N ASP A 270 -12.92 -16.41 17.96
CA ASP A 270 -12.36 -17.59 17.31
C ASP A 270 -13.19 -18.84 17.58
N PHE A 271 -13.44 -19.60 16.53
CA PHE A 271 -14.15 -20.87 16.59
C PHE A 271 -13.31 -21.96 15.93
N ALA A 272 -12.88 -22.93 16.74
CA ALA A 272 -12.19 -24.12 16.27
C ALA A 272 -13.23 -25.22 15.99
N VAL A 273 -13.48 -25.51 14.72
CA VAL A 273 -14.44 -26.53 14.29
C VAL A 273 -13.69 -27.84 14.06
N ASP A 274 -14.18 -28.93 14.65
CA ASP A 274 -13.63 -30.27 14.51
C ASP A 274 -14.74 -31.32 14.23
N GLY A 275 -14.35 -32.58 14.10
CA GLY A 275 -15.28 -33.71 13.95
C GLY A 275 -16.07 -33.73 12.63
N LEU A 276 -15.64 -32.97 11.62
CA LEU A 276 -16.30 -32.92 10.31
C LEU A 276 -15.91 -34.09 9.41
N GLU A 277 -16.77 -34.41 8.44
CA GLU A 277 -16.47 -35.37 7.40
C GLU A 277 -15.45 -34.77 6.42
N LEU A 278 -14.49 -35.58 5.96
CA LEU A 278 -13.49 -35.16 4.98
C LEU A 278 -14.09 -34.94 3.59
N ASP A 279 -13.42 -34.12 2.78
CA ASP A 279 -13.84 -33.76 1.42
C ASP A 279 -15.31 -33.30 1.29
N THR A 280 -15.87 -32.67 2.33
CA THR A 280 -17.30 -32.35 2.44
C THR A 280 -17.52 -30.85 2.54
N ARG A 281 -18.53 -30.34 1.82
CA ARG A 281 -18.87 -28.92 1.84
C ARG A 281 -19.76 -28.60 3.04
N TYR A 282 -19.39 -27.56 3.76
CA TYR A 282 -20.14 -27.01 4.88
C TYR A 282 -20.48 -25.54 4.65
N TRP A 283 -21.52 -25.09 5.33
CA TRP A 283 -21.94 -23.72 5.48
C TRP A 283 -21.90 -23.35 6.95
N TYR A 284 -21.57 -22.09 7.23
CA TYR A 284 -21.47 -21.59 8.59
C TYR A 284 -22.05 -20.20 8.76
N ALA A 285 -22.53 -19.91 9.96
CA ALA A 285 -22.96 -18.58 10.38
C ALA A 285 -22.74 -18.40 11.89
N LEU A 286 -22.60 -17.15 12.32
CA LEU A 286 -22.54 -16.80 13.74
C LEU A 286 -23.96 -16.77 14.34
N GLU A 287 -24.10 -17.39 15.50
CA GLU A 287 -25.21 -17.17 16.43
C GLU A 287 -24.70 -16.36 17.63
N VAL A 288 -25.40 -15.28 17.98
CA VAL A 288 -25.12 -14.43 19.15
C VAL A 288 -26.38 -14.33 19.99
N ASP A 289 -26.31 -14.73 21.26
CA ASP A 289 -27.41 -14.63 22.23
C ASP A 289 -28.76 -15.18 21.69
N GLY A 290 -28.70 -16.25 20.89
CA GLY A 290 -29.84 -16.92 20.25
C GLY A 290 -30.31 -16.32 18.92
N GLU A 291 -29.66 -15.26 18.43
CA GLU A 291 -29.90 -14.68 17.09
C GLU A 291 -28.85 -15.16 16.09
N VAL A 292 -29.30 -15.78 14.99
CA VAL A 292 -28.44 -16.27 13.91
C VAL A 292 -28.30 -15.23 12.80
N ASP A 293 -27.06 -14.89 12.44
CA ASP A 293 -26.78 -14.04 11.27
C ASP A 293 -26.96 -14.80 9.95
N ARG A 294 -28.16 -14.68 9.38
CA ARG A 294 -28.47 -15.25 8.06
C ARG A 294 -28.03 -14.39 6.88
N THR A 295 -27.49 -13.19 7.12
CA THR A 295 -27.05 -12.27 6.05
C THR A 295 -25.63 -12.57 5.57
N ARG A 296 -24.79 -13.10 6.47
CA ARG A 296 -23.39 -13.44 6.22
C ARG A 296 -23.18 -14.92 6.46
N ILE A 297 -23.76 -15.76 5.60
CA ILE A 297 -23.43 -17.20 5.59
C ILE A 297 -22.13 -17.39 4.81
N GLY A 298 -21.18 -18.11 5.40
CA GLY A 298 -19.96 -18.55 4.74
C GLY A 298 -20.00 -20.02 4.33
N THR A 299 -19.03 -20.46 3.52
CA THR A 299 -18.87 -21.86 3.12
C THR A 299 -17.40 -22.22 3.00
N PHE A 300 -17.09 -23.48 3.29
CA PHE A 300 -15.80 -24.10 3.05
C PHE A 300 -15.99 -25.57 2.68
N ARG A 301 -14.92 -26.23 2.24
CA ARG A 301 -14.88 -27.67 2.04
C ARG A 301 -13.70 -28.22 2.84
N THR A 302 -13.92 -29.20 3.70
CA THR A 302 -12.84 -29.92 4.37
C THR A 302 -11.94 -30.60 3.35
N PHE A 303 -10.68 -30.80 3.68
CA PHE A 303 -9.72 -31.37 2.73
C PHE A 303 -9.92 -32.88 2.54
N PRO A 304 -9.63 -33.41 1.35
CA PRO A 304 -9.54 -34.84 1.14
C PRO A 304 -8.27 -35.41 1.80
N ASP A 305 -8.27 -36.71 2.07
CA ASP A 305 -7.11 -37.48 2.53
C ASP A 305 -6.39 -38.22 1.38
N ARG A 306 -6.86 -38.03 0.15
CA ARG A 306 -6.39 -38.69 -1.07
C ARG A 306 -6.22 -37.69 -2.20
N ALA A 307 -5.47 -38.09 -3.22
CA ALA A 307 -5.36 -37.33 -4.45
C ALA A 307 -6.73 -37.09 -5.11
N ARG A 308 -6.96 -35.84 -5.54
CA ARG A 308 -8.02 -35.42 -6.44
C ARG A 308 -7.55 -34.21 -7.24
N PRO A 309 -8.24 -33.82 -8.33
CA PRO A 309 -7.99 -32.53 -8.96
C PRO A 309 -8.15 -31.40 -7.95
N LEU A 310 -7.13 -30.54 -7.85
CA LEU A 310 -7.11 -29.37 -6.99
C LEU A 310 -6.91 -28.11 -7.82
N ARG A 311 -7.51 -27.01 -7.38
CA ARG A 311 -7.22 -25.67 -7.88
C ARG A 311 -6.94 -24.74 -6.72
N LEU A 312 -5.71 -24.28 -6.59
CA LEU A 312 -5.33 -23.28 -5.60
C LEU A 312 -5.18 -21.93 -6.30
N ALA A 313 -5.80 -20.89 -5.74
CA ALA A 313 -5.62 -19.51 -6.22
C ALA A 313 -4.58 -18.78 -5.37
N PHE A 314 -3.81 -17.90 -6.00
CA PHE A 314 -2.76 -17.12 -5.37
C PHE A 314 -2.86 -15.65 -5.76
N GLY A 315 -2.49 -14.77 -4.84
CA GLY A 315 -2.40 -13.34 -5.12
C GLY A 315 -1.60 -12.61 -4.04
N SER A 316 -1.08 -11.44 -4.41
CA SER A 316 -0.40 -10.51 -3.51
C SER A 316 -0.64 -9.07 -3.95
N CYS A 317 -0.27 -8.11 -3.11
CA CYS A 317 -0.25 -6.70 -3.47
C CYS A 317 -1.64 -6.13 -3.76
N ALA A 318 -2.48 -6.14 -2.73
CA ALA A 318 -3.77 -5.46 -2.70
C ALA A 318 -3.67 -4.13 -1.93
N ARG A 319 -4.10 -3.03 -2.55
CA ARG A 319 -4.27 -1.73 -1.88
C ARG A 319 -5.13 -1.89 -0.64
N THR A 320 -4.83 -1.10 0.38
CA THR A 320 -5.62 -1.04 1.61
C THR A 320 -7.07 -0.68 1.29
N GLY A 321 -7.98 -1.58 1.68
CA GLY A 321 -9.40 -1.44 1.40
C GLY A 321 -9.77 -1.61 -0.07
N SER A 322 -9.04 -2.44 -0.82
CA SER A 322 -9.37 -2.72 -2.21
C SER A 322 -10.79 -3.28 -2.38
N ASN A 323 -11.49 -2.82 -3.43
CA ASN A 323 -12.75 -3.40 -3.90
C ASN A 323 -12.61 -3.82 -5.37
N GLY A 324 -11.41 -4.21 -5.83
CA GLY A 324 -11.15 -4.52 -7.24
C GLY A 324 -11.94 -5.72 -7.77
N ALA A 325 -12.30 -5.71 -9.05
CA ALA A 325 -12.97 -6.83 -9.73
C ALA A 325 -12.13 -8.12 -9.76
N VAL A 326 -10.80 -8.05 -9.50
CA VAL A 326 -9.93 -9.24 -9.40
C VAL A 326 -10.43 -10.25 -8.36
N PHE A 327 -11.01 -9.80 -7.24
CA PHE A 327 -11.54 -10.71 -6.22
C PHE A 327 -12.77 -11.48 -6.71
N ASP A 328 -13.56 -10.89 -7.62
CA ASP A 328 -14.65 -11.60 -8.29
C ASP A 328 -14.12 -12.67 -9.25
N ALA A 329 -13.06 -12.36 -10.00
CA ALA A 329 -12.42 -13.31 -10.89
C ALA A 329 -11.83 -14.51 -10.12
N ILE A 330 -11.17 -14.26 -8.99
CA ILE A 330 -10.68 -15.32 -8.10
C ILE A 330 -11.84 -16.20 -7.61
N ARG A 331 -12.92 -15.59 -7.11
CA ARG A 331 -14.11 -16.32 -6.66
C ARG A 331 -14.76 -17.12 -7.80
N ALA A 332 -14.83 -16.55 -8.99
CA ALA A 332 -15.38 -17.19 -10.19
C ALA A 332 -14.51 -18.36 -10.70
N ALA A 333 -13.20 -18.38 -10.39
CA ALA A 333 -12.34 -19.51 -10.67
C ALA A 333 -12.62 -20.74 -9.78
N GLN A 334 -13.42 -20.58 -8.72
CA GLN A 334 -13.83 -21.61 -7.77
C GLN A 334 -12.64 -22.41 -7.17
N PRO A 335 -11.63 -21.74 -6.60
CA PRO A 335 -10.50 -22.43 -5.99
C PRO A 335 -10.93 -23.22 -4.74
N ASP A 336 -10.19 -24.30 -4.45
CA ASP A 336 -10.30 -25.05 -3.20
C ASP A 336 -9.78 -24.24 -2.00
N VAL A 337 -8.71 -23.47 -2.23
CA VAL A 337 -8.08 -22.55 -1.26
C VAL A 337 -7.57 -21.32 -2.01
N TYR A 338 -7.73 -20.15 -1.40
CA TYR A 338 -7.03 -18.92 -1.81
C TYR A 338 -5.84 -18.68 -0.88
N VAL A 339 -4.65 -18.46 -1.43
CA VAL A 339 -3.45 -18.15 -0.66
C VAL A 339 -3.03 -16.72 -0.98
N ASN A 340 -3.08 -15.84 0.02
CA ASN A 340 -2.50 -14.51 -0.10
C ASN A 340 -1.02 -14.58 0.37
N LEU A 341 -0.13 -14.13 -0.51
CA LEU A 341 1.33 -14.24 -0.35
C LEU A 341 1.96 -12.99 0.28
N GLY A 342 1.14 -12.06 0.74
CA GLY A 342 1.56 -10.80 1.34
C GLY A 342 1.14 -9.58 0.54
N ASP A 343 1.43 -8.42 1.10
CA ASP A 343 0.76 -7.17 0.80
C ASP A 343 -0.77 -7.35 0.75
N PHE A 344 -1.32 -7.99 1.78
CA PHE A 344 -2.75 -8.09 2.02
C PHE A 344 -3.37 -6.69 2.15
N HIS A 345 -2.62 -5.74 2.68
CA HIS A 345 -2.86 -4.31 2.67
C HIS A 345 -1.55 -3.52 2.54
N TYR A 346 -1.64 -2.26 2.11
CA TYR A 346 -0.52 -1.31 2.14
C TYR A 346 -0.62 -0.45 3.39
N GLY A 347 -0.37 -1.08 4.54
CA GLY A 347 -0.49 -0.46 5.86
C GLY A 347 0.64 0.54 6.10
N ASP A 348 1.87 0.10 5.82
CA ASP A 348 3.10 0.86 6.02
C ASP A 348 3.21 1.41 7.45
N ILE A 349 3.01 0.57 8.46
CA ILE A 349 2.90 1.02 9.85
C ILE A 349 4.30 1.20 10.48
N PHE A 350 4.61 2.43 10.91
CA PHE A 350 5.92 2.83 11.46
C PHE A 350 6.00 2.83 13.00
N VAL A 351 4.97 2.34 13.69
CA VAL A 351 4.84 2.39 15.16
C VAL A 351 4.44 1.03 15.72
N ASP A 352 4.91 0.69 16.92
CA ASP A 352 4.49 -0.51 17.67
C ASP A 352 3.14 -0.28 18.35
N ASP A 353 2.09 -0.15 17.56
CA ASP A 353 0.70 -0.02 18.01
C ASP A 353 -0.18 -1.06 17.33
N VAL A 354 -0.70 -2.01 18.11
CA VAL A 354 -1.56 -3.10 17.59
C VAL A 354 -2.87 -2.58 17.01
N ASP A 355 -3.39 -1.45 17.50
CA ASP A 355 -4.67 -0.91 17.03
C ASP A 355 -4.57 -0.39 15.58
N ASP A 356 -3.40 0.08 15.16
CA ASP A 356 -3.15 0.48 13.76
C ASP A 356 -3.26 -0.74 12.83
N TYR A 357 -2.69 -1.89 13.22
CA TYR A 357 -2.79 -3.14 12.45
C TYR A 357 -4.22 -3.69 12.45
N ARG A 358 -4.91 -3.66 13.59
CA ARG A 358 -6.33 -4.06 13.69
C ARG A 358 -7.20 -3.26 12.72
N GLN A 359 -6.97 -1.96 12.64
CA GLN A 359 -7.74 -1.07 11.78
C GLN A 359 -7.56 -1.39 10.28
N VAL A 360 -6.35 -1.69 9.82
CA VAL A 360 -6.11 -2.05 8.41
C VAL A 360 -6.69 -3.42 8.06
N PHE A 361 -6.63 -4.40 8.98
CA PHE A 361 -7.32 -5.67 8.81
C PHE A 361 -8.84 -5.48 8.68
N ASP A 362 -9.47 -4.72 9.58
CA ASP A 362 -10.92 -4.45 9.52
C ASP A 362 -11.33 -3.82 8.19
N VAL A 363 -10.54 -2.85 7.71
CA VAL A 363 -10.79 -2.19 6.44
C VAL A 363 -10.70 -3.16 5.27
N GLN A 364 -9.75 -4.10 5.30
CA GLN A 364 -9.58 -5.10 4.25
C GLN A 364 -10.71 -6.13 4.26
N LEU A 365 -11.07 -6.62 5.45
CA LEU A 365 -12.05 -7.69 5.66
C LEU A 365 -13.51 -7.24 5.46
N THR A 366 -13.78 -5.93 5.44
CA THR A 366 -15.13 -5.37 5.25
C THR A 366 -15.43 -4.95 3.82
N ARG A 367 -14.46 -4.94 2.89
CA ARG A 367 -14.74 -4.54 1.50
C ARG A 367 -15.62 -5.55 0.78
N PRO A 368 -16.66 -5.13 0.05
CA PRO A 368 -17.64 -6.06 -0.52
C PRO A 368 -17.04 -7.20 -1.34
N ALA A 369 -16.12 -6.89 -2.27
CA ALA A 369 -15.49 -7.90 -3.13
C ALA A 369 -14.67 -8.92 -2.33
N GLN A 370 -13.84 -8.41 -1.41
CA GLN A 370 -12.97 -9.23 -0.56
C GLN A 370 -13.77 -10.05 0.43
N ALA A 371 -14.69 -9.42 1.17
CA ALA A 371 -15.57 -10.10 2.12
C ALA A 371 -16.40 -11.20 1.43
N ALA A 372 -16.82 -11.00 0.18
CA ALA A 372 -17.50 -12.04 -0.59
C ALA A 372 -16.57 -13.22 -0.91
N LEU A 373 -15.33 -12.97 -1.35
CA LEU A 373 -14.32 -14.01 -1.53
C LEU A 373 -14.08 -14.77 -0.22
N TYR A 374 -13.85 -14.06 0.88
CA TYR A 374 -13.42 -14.60 2.18
C TYR A 374 -14.49 -15.41 2.91
N ARG A 375 -15.77 -15.18 2.58
CA ARG A 375 -16.87 -16.06 3.01
C ARG A 375 -17.10 -17.27 2.10
N SER A 376 -16.52 -17.28 0.90
CA SER A 376 -16.80 -18.30 -0.12
C SER A 376 -15.69 -19.33 -0.34
N VAL A 377 -14.47 -19.00 0.07
CA VAL A 377 -13.26 -19.80 -0.12
C VAL A 377 -12.40 -19.73 1.15
N PRO A 378 -11.85 -20.85 1.64
CA PRO A 378 -10.85 -20.84 2.69
C PRO A 378 -9.59 -20.07 2.30
N ILE A 379 -9.02 -19.32 3.23
CA ILE A 379 -7.83 -18.51 2.97
C ILE A 379 -6.68 -18.93 3.86
N ALA A 380 -5.51 -19.09 3.25
CA ALA A 380 -4.23 -19.06 3.95
C ALA A 380 -3.50 -17.75 3.63
N TYR A 381 -2.79 -17.19 4.61
CA TYR A 381 -2.14 -15.89 4.47
C TYR A 381 -0.76 -15.92 5.13
N VAL A 382 0.20 -15.26 4.50
CA VAL A 382 1.50 -14.87 5.06
C VAL A 382 1.74 -13.42 4.67
N TRP A 383 2.36 -12.62 5.54
CA TRP A 383 2.65 -11.22 5.24
C TRP A 383 3.80 -11.07 4.23
N ASP A 384 3.85 -9.88 3.61
CA ASP A 384 5.07 -9.29 3.07
C ASP A 384 5.36 -7.98 3.83
N ASP A 385 6.26 -7.14 3.34
CA ASP A 385 6.71 -5.92 4.03
C ASP A 385 5.57 -4.97 4.38
N HIS A 386 4.66 -4.66 3.45
CA HIS A 386 3.64 -3.64 3.70
C HIS A 386 2.53 -4.05 4.68
N ASP A 387 2.44 -5.35 4.99
CA ASP A 387 1.62 -5.87 6.07
C ASP A 387 2.37 -5.96 7.40
N PHE A 388 3.67 -6.28 7.33
CA PHE A 388 4.52 -6.49 8.50
C PHE A 388 5.02 -5.18 9.12
N GLY A 389 5.18 -4.13 8.31
CA GLY A 389 5.70 -2.83 8.71
C GLY A 389 5.82 -1.87 7.53
N PRO A 390 6.85 -1.01 7.51
CA PRO A 390 7.15 -0.15 6.36
C PRO A 390 7.64 -0.90 5.12
N ASP A 391 7.58 -0.26 3.95
CA ASP A 391 8.29 -0.66 2.72
C ASP A 391 9.72 -1.17 2.99
N ASN A 392 10.05 -2.35 2.46
CA ASN A 392 11.25 -3.16 2.68
C ASN A 392 11.49 -3.58 4.15
N ALA A 393 10.44 -3.72 4.96
CA ALA A 393 10.57 -4.12 6.36
C ALA A 393 11.36 -5.43 6.54
N ASP A 394 12.05 -5.48 7.68
CA ASP A 394 12.85 -6.61 8.16
C ASP A 394 12.66 -6.75 9.68
N ARG A 395 13.42 -7.62 10.36
CA ARG A 395 13.29 -7.86 11.81
C ARG A 395 13.40 -6.61 12.69
N THR A 396 13.98 -5.51 12.17
CA THR A 396 14.14 -4.23 12.86
C THR A 396 12.92 -3.31 12.74
N ALA A 397 11.89 -3.73 12.01
CA ALA A 397 10.64 -2.98 11.85
C ALA A 397 10.07 -2.53 13.21
N PRO A 398 9.77 -1.23 13.40
CA PRO A 398 9.29 -0.72 14.68
C PRO A 398 8.03 -1.43 15.18
N GLY A 399 7.11 -1.77 14.27
CA GLY A 399 5.83 -2.41 14.59
C GLY A 399 5.83 -3.92 14.66
N ARG A 400 7.02 -4.58 14.69
CA ARG A 400 7.14 -6.05 14.65
C ARG A 400 6.27 -6.75 15.69
N ASN A 401 6.22 -6.27 16.94
CA ASN A 401 5.45 -6.94 17.99
C ASN A 401 3.94 -6.79 17.75
N ALA A 402 3.49 -5.58 17.45
CA ALA A 402 2.12 -5.29 17.08
C ALA A 402 1.64 -6.12 15.87
N ALA A 403 2.44 -6.24 14.81
CA ALA A 403 2.15 -7.07 13.64
C ALA A 403 1.97 -8.55 14.02
N MET A 404 2.87 -9.08 14.86
CA MET A 404 2.82 -10.47 15.34
C MET A 404 1.57 -10.76 16.17
N VAL A 405 1.14 -9.81 17.00
CA VAL A 405 -0.11 -9.92 17.78
C VAL A 405 -1.30 -9.89 16.81
N ALA A 406 -1.43 -8.84 16.00
CA ALA A 406 -2.58 -8.66 15.10
C ALA A 406 -2.79 -9.85 14.16
N TYR A 407 -1.72 -10.44 13.61
CA TYR A 407 -1.82 -11.64 12.79
C TYR A 407 -2.50 -12.80 13.54
N ARG A 408 -2.09 -13.08 14.78
CA ARG A 408 -2.66 -14.18 15.59
C ARG A 408 -4.08 -13.90 16.06
N GLU A 409 -4.46 -12.64 16.18
CA GLU A 409 -5.83 -12.23 16.52
C GLU A 409 -6.77 -12.39 15.31
N TYR A 410 -6.35 -11.99 14.10
CA TYR A 410 -7.22 -11.87 12.93
C TYR A 410 -7.19 -13.06 11.98
N VAL A 411 -6.07 -13.77 11.90
CA VAL A 411 -5.83 -14.76 10.85
C VAL A 411 -6.08 -16.18 11.40
N PRO A 412 -7.04 -16.94 10.86
CA PRO A 412 -7.14 -18.38 11.14
C PRO A 412 -5.96 -19.11 10.47
N HIS A 413 -4.91 -19.33 11.25
CA HIS A 413 -3.64 -19.90 10.80
C HIS A 413 -3.48 -21.37 11.20
N TYR A 414 -2.64 -22.11 10.47
CA TYR A 414 -2.20 -23.44 10.91
C TYR A 414 -1.24 -23.31 12.10
N GLU A 415 -0.77 -24.43 12.65
CA GLU A 415 0.13 -24.41 13.80
C GLU A 415 1.39 -23.55 13.52
N LEU A 416 1.62 -22.56 14.38
CA LEU A 416 2.81 -21.70 14.37
C LEU A 416 3.78 -22.16 15.46
N ALA A 417 5.07 -21.85 15.28
CA ALA A 417 6.12 -22.27 16.21
C ALA A 417 6.03 -21.61 17.62
N GLY A 418 5.24 -20.55 17.79
CA GLY A 418 5.01 -19.92 19.08
C GLY A 418 4.26 -18.58 19.00
N PRO A 419 4.04 -17.90 20.14
CA PRO A 419 3.28 -16.64 20.20
C PRO A 419 4.03 -15.42 19.65
N THR A 420 5.35 -15.50 19.51
CA THR A 420 6.21 -14.41 18.97
C THR A 420 7.19 -14.93 17.91
N SER A 421 6.91 -16.10 17.33
CA SER A 421 7.71 -16.66 16.24
C SER A 421 7.35 -16.00 14.92
N ALA A 422 8.24 -16.14 13.93
CA ALA A 422 7.87 -16.07 12.53
C ALA A 422 6.65 -16.94 12.22
N ILE A 423 5.87 -16.55 11.22
CA ILE A 423 4.56 -17.14 10.91
C ILE A 423 4.62 -18.24 9.82
N PHE A 424 5.79 -18.87 9.67
CA PHE A 424 5.92 -20.02 8.79
C PHE A 424 4.99 -21.15 9.24
N GLN A 425 4.39 -21.81 8.25
CA GLN A 425 3.35 -22.81 8.48
C GLN A 425 3.23 -23.73 7.27
N ALA A 426 2.65 -24.91 7.46
CA ALA A 426 2.43 -25.84 6.36
C ALA A 426 1.19 -26.71 6.59
N PHE A 427 0.53 -27.09 5.50
CA PHE A 427 -0.70 -27.88 5.52
C PHE A 427 -0.80 -28.78 4.31
N THR A 428 -1.69 -29.76 4.36
CA THR A 428 -1.82 -30.79 3.32
C THR A 428 -3.24 -30.85 2.80
N ILE A 429 -3.39 -30.85 1.47
CA ILE A 429 -4.67 -31.09 0.78
C ILE A 429 -4.52 -32.39 -0.03
N GLY A 430 -5.19 -33.46 0.39
CA GLY A 430 -4.99 -34.78 -0.23
C GLY A 430 -3.55 -35.23 -0.11
N THR A 431 -2.85 -35.33 -1.25
CA THR A 431 -1.43 -35.69 -1.31
C THR A 431 -0.52 -34.52 -1.70
N THR A 432 -1.02 -33.28 -1.69
CA THR A 432 -0.24 -32.07 -1.97
C THR A 432 0.10 -31.34 -0.67
N ARG A 433 1.39 -31.07 -0.44
CA ARG A 433 1.88 -30.27 0.69
C ARG A 433 2.02 -28.81 0.27
N VAL A 434 1.46 -27.90 1.05
CA VAL A 434 1.71 -26.46 0.92
C VAL A 434 2.61 -26.02 2.07
N VAL A 435 3.75 -25.41 1.75
CA VAL A 435 4.76 -24.91 2.70
C VAL A 435 4.86 -23.41 2.54
N MET A 436 4.55 -22.64 3.59
CA MET A 436 4.54 -21.18 3.57
C MET A 436 5.66 -20.63 4.44
N THR A 437 6.49 -19.75 3.86
CA THR A 437 7.61 -19.12 4.57
C THR A 437 7.35 -17.65 4.84
N ASP A 438 7.70 -17.20 6.04
CA ASP A 438 7.80 -15.79 6.41
C ASP A 438 9.16 -15.24 5.96
N ALA A 439 9.14 -14.22 5.11
CA ALA A 439 10.35 -13.62 4.53
C ALA A 439 10.68 -12.24 5.13
N ARG A 440 10.11 -11.90 6.30
CA ARG A 440 10.24 -10.54 6.88
C ARG A 440 10.64 -10.55 8.35
N SER A 441 10.03 -11.37 9.19
CA SER A 441 10.11 -11.11 10.65
C SER A 441 11.45 -11.42 11.31
N GLU A 442 12.24 -12.30 10.69
CA GLU A 442 13.58 -12.71 11.13
C GLU A 442 14.67 -12.25 10.16
N ARG A 443 14.27 -11.59 9.07
CA ARG A 443 15.16 -11.10 8.02
C ARG A 443 16.14 -10.08 8.58
N ASP A 444 17.42 -10.23 8.26
CA ASP A 444 18.43 -9.19 8.49
C ASP A 444 18.21 -8.00 7.55
N PRO A 445 18.62 -6.76 7.89
CA PRO A 445 18.53 -5.63 6.98
C PRO A 445 19.12 -5.91 5.59
N ASP A 446 18.41 -5.50 4.56
CA ASP A 446 18.85 -5.55 3.16
C ASP A 446 20.21 -4.86 2.95
N THR A 447 20.48 -3.77 3.67
CA THR A 447 21.78 -3.06 3.67
C THR A 447 22.95 -3.81 4.33
N ASP A 448 22.69 -4.86 5.11
CA ASP A 448 23.76 -5.65 5.72
C ASP A 448 24.53 -6.45 4.64
N PRO A 449 25.86 -6.61 4.77
CA PRO A 449 26.65 -7.35 3.80
C PRO A 449 26.39 -8.85 3.90
N ASP A 450 26.16 -9.52 2.77
CA ASP A 450 26.05 -10.97 2.72
C ASP A 450 27.42 -11.65 2.86
N THR A 451 27.80 -11.91 4.11
CA THR A 451 29.05 -12.59 4.49
C THR A 451 28.85 -14.07 4.80
N GLY A 452 27.71 -14.64 4.40
CA GLY A 452 27.32 -16.02 4.71
C GLY A 452 26.62 -16.22 6.07
N ARG A 453 26.42 -15.13 6.82
CA ARG A 453 25.60 -15.12 8.05
C ARG A 453 24.29 -14.37 7.90
N LYS A 454 24.15 -13.61 6.81
CA LYS A 454 22.97 -12.82 6.52
C LYS A 454 21.81 -13.77 6.24
N THR A 455 20.64 -13.53 6.84
CA THR A 455 19.49 -14.43 6.74
C THR A 455 18.20 -13.70 6.38
N MET A 456 17.41 -14.33 5.51
CA MET A 456 16.04 -14.00 5.15
C MET A 456 15.06 -14.61 6.16
N LEU A 457 15.28 -15.88 6.53
CA LEU A 457 14.31 -16.68 7.29
C LEU A 457 14.62 -16.79 8.80
N GLY A 458 15.86 -16.51 9.19
CA GLY A 458 16.37 -16.85 10.53
C GLY A 458 16.65 -18.35 10.71
N ASP A 459 17.52 -18.67 11.67
CA ASP A 459 18.02 -20.04 11.91
C ASP A 459 16.93 -21.06 12.27
N VAL A 460 15.85 -20.62 12.91
CA VAL A 460 14.76 -21.52 13.35
C VAL A 460 13.93 -21.94 12.14
N GLN A 461 13.45 -20.98 11.36
CA GLN A 461 12.62 -21.26 10.20
C GLN A 461 13.43 -21.90 9.07
N LEU A 462 14.69 -21.50 8.85
CA LEU A 462 15.53 -22.15 7.85
C LEU A 462 15.66 -23.65 8.14
N ARG A 463 15.99 -24.03 9.38
CA ARG A 463 16.09 -25.45 9.75
C ARG A 463 14.76 -26.18 9.62
N TRP A 464 13.66 -25.53 9.98
CA TRP A 464 12.33 -26.07 9.78
C TRP A 464 12.03 -26.30 8.30
N LEU A 465 12.31 -25.33 7.42
CA LEU A 465 12.06 -25.42 5.99
C LEU A 465 12.83 -26.57 5.35
N LEU A 466 14.14 -26.70 5.65
CA LEU A 466 14.95 -27.79 5.11
C LEU A 466 14.37 -29.16 5.53
N ALA A 467 14.08 -29.34 6.82
CA ALA A 467 13.48 -30.57 7.33
C ALA A 467 12.08 -30.84 6.74
N GLU A 468 11.29 -29.79 6.54
CA GLU A 468 9.95 -29.90 5.98
C GLU A 468 9.97 -30.24 4.49
N LEU A 469 10.91 -29.70 3.71
CA LEU A 469 11.12 -30.08 2.32
C LEU A 469 11.57 -31.55 2.20
N GLU A 470 12.51 -32.00 3.03
CA GLU A 470 12.95 -33.40 3.07
C GLU A 470 11.79 -34.36 3.38
N ARG A 471 11.00 -34.04 4.42
CA ARG A 471 9.84 -34.82 4.83
C ARG A 471 8.74 -34.82 3.76
N ALA A 472 8.39 -33.64 3.27
CA ALA A 472 7.35 -33.48 2.26
C ALA A 472 7.72 -34.21 0.97
N ALA A 473 9.00 -34.19 0.60
CA ALA A 473 9.50 -34.87 -0.59
C ALA A 473 9.41 -36.40 -0.53
N THR A 474 9.20 -36.97 0.66
CA THR A 474 8.99 -38.41 0.85
C THR A 474 7.50 -38.76 0.93
N ASP A 475 6.72 -37.91 1.59
CA ASP A 475 5.35 -38.23 2.02
C ASP A 475 4.26 -37.76 1.04
N HIS A 476 4.56 -36.84 0.12
CA HIS A 476 3.55 -36.13 -0.69
C HIS A 476 3.87 -36.22 -2.18
N ASP A 477 2.85 -36.27 -3.04
CA ASP A 477 3.02 -36.35 -4.49
C ASP A 477 3.41 -35.00 -5.14
N LEU A 478 3.25 -33.89 -4.39
CA LEU A 478 3.62 -32.53 -4.80
C LEU A 478 3.92 -31.68 -3.56
N VAL A 479 4.95 -30.84 -3.65
CA VAL A 479 5.21 -29.74 -2.72
C VAL A 479 4.99 -28.40 -3.44
N ILE A 480 4.16 -27.54 -2.87
CA ILE A 480 3.99 -26.15 -3.28
C ILE A 480 4.66 -25.29 -2.21
N TRP A 481 5.76 -24.63 -2.55
CA TRP A 481 6.43 -23.67 -1.69
C TRP A 481 5.95 -22.24 -1.98
N VAL A 482 5.28 -21.67 -1.00
CA VAL A 482 4.80 -20.29 -0.96
C VAL A 482 5.88 -19.40 -0.34
N ASN A 483 6.43 -18.50 -1.16
CA ASN A 483 7.53 -17.62 -0.82
C ASN A 483 7.19 -16.16 -1.21
N PRO A 484 6.95 -15.24 -0.26
CA PRO A 484 6.44 -13.89 -0.55
C PRO A 484 7.25 -13.06 -1.57
N VAL A 485 8.58 -13.12 -1.51
CA VAL A 485 9.49 -12.23 -2.26
C VAL A 485 10.14 -12.92 -3.48
N PRO A 486 10.65 -12.20 -4.50
CA PRO A 486 11.21 -12.82 -5.70
C PRO A 486 12.41 -13.74 -5.40
N TRP A 487 12.38 -14.98 -5.95
CA TRP A 487 13.47 -15.96 -5.83
C TRP A 487 14.51 -15.86 -6.96
N VAL A 488 14.01 -15.69 -8.19
CA VAL A 488 14.80 -15.67 -9.43
C VAL A 488 15.33 -14.27 -9.65
N ASP A 489 16.64 -14.06 -9.52
CA ASP A 489 17.30 -12.77 -9.69
C ASP A 489 18.84 -12.97 -9.59
N PRO A 490 19.70 -12.28 -10.36
CA PRO A 490 21.14 -12.30 -10.11
C PRO A 490 21.44 -11.79 -8.70
N ALA A 491 22.51 -12.31 -8.07
CA ALA A 491 22.91 -11.83 -6.75
C ALA A 491 23.22 -10.32 -6.79
N GLU A 492 22.59 -9.56 -5.90
CA GLU A 492 22.67 -8.10 -5.84
C GLU A 492 22.64 -7.64 -4.38
N ALA A 493 23.71 -6.97 -3.94
CA ALA A 493 23.78 -6.43 -2.58
C ALA A 493 22.77 -5.30 -2.38
N GLY A 494 22.04 -5.34 -1.27
CA GLY A 494 20.99 -4.36 -0.98
C GLY A 494 19.65 -4.63 -1.65
N ALA A 495 19.50 -5.74 -2.39
CA ALA A 495 18.22 -6.10 -3.00
C ALA A 495 17.19 -6.52 -1.95
N ASP A 496 15.93 -6.12 -2.17
CA ASP A 496 14.79 -6.53 -1.34
C ASP A 496 14.27 -7.95 -1.67
N SER A 497 14.89 -8.65 -2.62
CA SER A 497 14.58 -10.02 -3.02
C SER A 497 15.60 -11.03 -2.44
N TRP A 498 15.45 -12.32 -2.77
CA TRP A 498 16.48 -13.31 -2.45
C TRP A 498 17.86 -13.03 -3.10
N ALA A 499 17.95 -12.12 -4.08
CA ALA A 499 19.23 -11.64 -4.62
C ALA A 499 20.17 -11.08 -3.54
N GLY A 500 19.60 -10.47 -2.49
CA GLY A 500 20.34 -9.86 -1.38
C GLY A 500 20.78 -10.85 -0.28
N TYR A 501 20.39 -12.12 -0.41
CA TYR A 501 20.56 -13.20 0.58
C TYR A 501 21.09 -14.46 -0.12
N ASP A 502 22.04 -14.25 -1.03
CA ASP A 502 22.55 -15.26 -1.95
C ASP A 502 23.15 -16.48 -1.23
N ALA A 503 23.80 -16.29 -0.07
CA ALA A 503 24.34 -17.39 0.72
C ALA A 503 23.25 -18.33 1.28
N GLU A 504 22.18 -17.79 1.84
CA GLU A 504 21.06 -18.61 2.36
C GLU A 504 20.23 -19.20 1.21
N ARG A 505 20.01 -18.44 0.12
CA ARG A 505 19.38 -18.93 -1.12
C ARG A 505 20.10 -20.16 -1.65
N ARG A 506 21.44 -20.08 -1.77
CA ARG A 506 22.29 -21.19 -2.20
C ARG A 506 22.16 -22.39 -1.28
N ARG A 507 22.18 -22.19 0.05
CA ARG A 507 22.03 -23.29 1.02
C ARG A 507 20.71 -24.05 0.86
N ILE A 508 19.61 -23.35 0.59
CA ILE A 508 18.31 -23.98 0.33
C ILE A 508 18.34 -24.72 -1.02
N ALA A 509 18.88 -24.09 -2.07
CA ALA A 509 18.99 -24.72 -3.39
C ALA A 509 19.88 -25.97 -3.38
N GLU A 510 21.01 -25.93 -2.65
CA GLU A 510 21.89 -27.09 -2.44
C GLU A 510 21.15 -28.22 -1.74
N HIS A 511 20.38 -27.94 -0.70
CA HIS A 511 19.58 -28.97 -0.02
C HIS A 511 18.54 -29.63 -0.93
N ILE A 512 17.86 -28.84 -1.77
CA ILE A 512 16.92 -29.34 -2.78
C ILE A 512 17.65 -30.23 -3.79
N ALA A 513 18.80 -29.80 -4.29
CA ALA A 513 19.59 -30.54 -5.28
C ALA A 513 20.18 -31.84 -4.70
N GLU A 514 20.75 -31.81 -3.50
CA GLU A 514 21.35 -32.95 -2.81
C GLU A 514 20.34 -34.07 -2.52
N LEU A 515 19.10 -33.69 -2.18
CA LEU A 515 18.01 -34.63 -1.95
C LEU A 515 17.30 -35.06 -3.25
N GLY A 516 17.58 -34.40 -4.37
CA GLY A 516 16.94 -34.66 -5.65
C GLY A 516 15.44 -34.38 -5.62
N ILE A 517 15.01 -33.32 -4.93
CA ILE A 517 13.60 -32.95 -4.84
C ILE A 517 13.15 -32.37 -6.19
N ASP A 518 12.35 -33.14 -6.92
CA ASP A 518 11.96 -32.89 -8.32
C ASP A 518 10.43 -32.75 -8.52
N HIS A 519 9.66 -32.79 -7.43
CA HIS A 519 8.21 -32.61 -7.39
C HIS A 519 7.83 -31.40 -6.51
N LEU A 520 8.53 -30.30 -6.77
CA LEU A 520 8.38 -29.02 -6.12
C LEU A 520 7.95 -27.96 -7.15
N VAL A 521 7.03 -27.09 -6.76
CA VAL A 521 6.77 -25.82 -7.44
C VAL A 521 6.81 -24.67 -6.44
N MET A 522 7.23 -23.50 -6.88
CA MET A 522 7.20 -22.28 -6.06
C MET A 522 6.14 -21.31 -6.55
N VAL A 523 5.53 -20.57 -5.62
CA VAL A 523 4.71 -19.39 -5.94
C VAL A 523 5.23 -18.16 -5.16
N SER A 524 5.41 -17.03 -5.85
CA SER A 524 5.95 -15.78 -5.28
C SER A 524 5.15 -14.51 -5.62
N GLY A 525 5.27 -13.47 -4.80
CA GLY A 525 4.53 -12.20 -4.85
C GLY A 525 5.43 -10.96 -5.00
N ASP A 526 5.11 -9.84 -4.35
CA ASP A 526 5.87 -8.55 -4.32
C ASP A 526 5.98 -7.77 -5.65
N ALA A 527 6.52 -8.36 -6.72
CA ALA A 527 7.05 -7.63 -7.88
C ALA A 527 6.05 -6.90 -8.83
N HIS A 528 4.77 -6.78 -8.47
CA HIS A 528 3.66 -6.21 -9.27
C HIS A 528 3.65 -6.62 -10.76
N MET A 529 3.92 -7.90 -10.99
CA MET A 529 3.91 -8.53 -12.31
C MET A 529 3.54 -10.01 -12.22
N VAL A 530 3.12 -10.58 -13.34
CA VAL A 530 3.04 -12.04 -13.49
C VAL A 530 4.17 -12.53 -14.37
N ALA A 531 4.80 -13.63 -13.98
CA ALA A 531 5.85 -14.29 -14.73
C ALA A 531 5.87 -15.79 -14.40
N ILE A 532 6.44 -16.60 -15.28
CA ILE A 532 6.65 -18.03 -15.04
C ILE A 532 8.10 -18.37 -15.37
N ASP A 533 8.73 -19.14 -14.48
CA ASP A 533 9.95 -19.87 -14.81
C ASP A 533 9.64 -21.36 -14.85
N ASP A 534 10.18 -22.08 -15.83
CA ASP A 534 9.98 -23.53 -15.99
C ASP A 534 10.99 -24.36 -15.18
N GLY A 535 11.83 -23.70 -14.38
CA GLY A 535 12.94 -24.29 -13.63
C GLY A 535 14.31 -24.01 -14.24
N THR A 536 14.38 -23.37 -15.40
CA THR A 536 15.65 -22.98 -16.03
C THR A 536 16.48 -22.03 -15.16
N HIS A 537 15.83 -21.13 -14.40
CA HIS A 537 16.53 -20.07 -13.65
C HIS A 537 16.31 -20.14 -12.14
N THR A 538 15.71 -21.20 -11.61
CA THR A 538 15.45 -21.33 -10.17
C THR A 538 16.53 -22.09 -9.40
N ASN A 539 17.47 -22.75 -10.09
CA ASN A 539 18.55 -23.49 -9.43
C ASN A 539 19.75 -22.58 -9.12
N TYR A 540 20.01 -22.34 -7.83
CA TYR A 540 21.17 -21.60 -7.31
C TYR A 540 22.20 -22.50 -6.60
N SER A 541 22.03 -23.82 -6.69
CA SER A 541 22.93 -24.81 -6.11
C SER A 541 24.29 -24.82 -6.81
N THR A 542 25.35 -25.12 -6.08
CA THR A 542 26.67 -25.45 -6.65
C THR A 542 26.84 -26.94 -6.96
N VAL A 543 25.89 -27.76 -6.50
CA VAL A 543 25.77 -29.20 -6.79
C VAL A 543 24.80 -29.40 -7.96
N ASP A 544 25.09 -30.35 -8.84
CA ASP A 544 24.21 -30.73 -9.94
C ASP A 544 22.80 -31.09 -9.45
N GLY A 545 21.80 -30.46 -10.03
CA GLY A 545 20.38 -30.67 -9.71
C GLY A 545 19.49 -29.95 -10.72
N ALA A 546 18.24 -30.39 -10.83
CA ALA A 546 17.24 -29.65 -11.61
C ALA A 546 16.75 -28.44 -10.82
N GLY A 547 16.32 -27.40 -11.52
CA GLY A 547 15.46 -26.38 -10.92
C GLY A 547 14.04 -26.91 -10.72
N PHE A 548 13.14 -26.00 -10.39
CA PHE A 548 11.74 -26.26 -10.10
C PHE A 548 10.88 -25.17 -10.75
N PRO A 549 9.70 -25.50 -11.29
CA PRO A 549 8.79 -24.51 -11.85
C PRO A 549 8.37 -23.46 -10.81
N LEU A 550 8.23 -22.22 -11.25
CA LEU A 550 7.86 -21.08 -10.41
C LEU A 550 6.79 -20.23 -11.08
N LEU A 551 5.74 -19.91 -10.34
CA LEU A 551 4.73 -18.90 -10.72
C LEU A 551 4.94 -17.63 -9.89
N HIS A 552 5.23 -16.52 -10.56
CA HIS A 552 5.24 -15.20 -9.96
C HIS A 552 3.89 -14.53 -10.17
N VAL A 553 3.24 -14.05 -9.11
CA VAL A 553 1.87 -13.52 -9.16
C VAL A 553 1.71 -12.25 -8.34
N ALA A 554 1.80 -11.12 -9.04
CA ALA A 554 1.40 -9.81 -8.56
C ALA A 554 0.97 -8.91 -9.74
N SER A 555 0.34 -7.77 -9.54
CA SER A 555 -0.35 -7.38 -8.31
C SER A 555 -1.85 -7.63 -8.46
N LEU A 556 -2.53 -7.84 -7.33
CA LEU A 556 -3.99 -7.87 -7.29
C LEU A 556 -4.56 -6.55 -7.80
N ASP A 557 -4.08 -5.40 -7.32
CA ASP A 557 -4.61 -4.12 -7.81
C ASP A 557 -3.63 -2.92 -7.74
N ARG A 558 -2.36 -3.14 -7.41
CA ARG A 558 -1.32 -2.10 -7.40
C ARG A 558 -0.82 -1.78 -8.82
N PRO A 559 -0.32 -0.56 -9.09
CA PRO A 559 0.35 -0.26 -10.35
C PRO A 559 1.50 -1.22 -10.64
N GLY A 560 1.70 -1.56 -11.92
CA GLY A 560 2.72 -2.52 -12.31
C GLY A 560 4.15 -2.05 -12.04
N SER A 561 5.00 -2.98 -11.63
CA SER A 561 6.45 -2.85 -11.46
C SER A 561 7.12 -4.15 -11.92
N THR A 562 8.44 -4.29 -11.72
CA THR A 562 9.19 -5.49 -12.08
C THR A 562 10.36 -5.62 -11.13
N LYS A 563 10.50 -6.79 -10.51
CA LYS A 563 11.60 -7.18 -9.62
C LYS A 563 11.96 -8.64 -9.93
N GLY A 564 13.24 -9.00 -9.98
CA GLY A 564 13.67 -10.35 -10.34
C GLY A 564 13.78 -10.62 -11.85
N GLY A 565 14.08 -11.87 -12.18
CA GLY A 565 14.32 -12.41 -13.51
C GLY A 565 15.77 -12.85 -13.74
N PRO A 566 16.11 -13.41 -14.91
CA PRO A 566 15.22 -13.66 -16.04
C PRO A 566 14.23 -14.81 -15.73
N TYR A 567 12.97 -14.63 -16.13
CA TYR A 567 11.97 -15.69 -16.14
C TYR A 567 11.86 -16.26 -17.56
N THR A 568 11.46 -17.52 -17.72
CA THR A 568 11.28 -18.11 -19.06
C THR A 568 10.12 -17.50 -19.84
N THR A 569 9.05 -17.09 -19.15
CA THR A 569 7.89 -16.42 -19.77
C THR A 569 7.43 -15.22 -18.93
N GLY A 570 7.11 -14.12 -19.62
CA GLY A 570 6.85 -12.83 -18.99
C GLY A 570 8.15 -12.01 -18.82
N PRO A 571 8.17 -11.01 -17.94
CA PRO A 571 7.08 -10.57 -17.08
C PRO A 571 5.98 -9.80 -17.84
N ILE A 572 4.74 -9.89 -17.35
CA ILE A 572 3.63 -9.00 -17.71
C ILE A 572 3.33 -8.12 -16.50
N THR A 573 3.56 -6.82 -16.65
CA THR A 573 3.37 -5.84 -15.58
C THR A 573 1.94 -5.29 -15.58
N GLY A 574 1.48 -4.85 -14.42
CA GLY A 574 0.15 -4.28 -14.25
C GLY A 574 -0.46 -4.71 -12.94
N GLY A 575 -1.77 -4.51 -12.81
CA GLY A 575 -2.54 -5.05 -11.71
C GLY A 575 -3.84 -5.65 -12.21
N GLY A 576 -4.64 -6.17 -11.28
CA GLY A 576 -5.77 -7.02 -11.61
C GLY A 576 -5.31 -8.43 -11.94
N HIS A 577 -4.16 -8.88 -11.45
CA HIS A 577 -3.61 -10.19 -11.74
C HIS A 577 -3.76 -11.14 -10.55
N PHE A 578 -4.00 -12.42 -10.85
CA PHE A 578 -3.95 -13.51 -9.88
C PHE A 578 -3.46 -14.79 -10.54
N GLY A 579 -3.10 -15.78 -9.73
CA GLY A 579 -2.46 -17.01 -10.16
C GLY A 579 -3.31 -18.21 -9.80
N LEU A 580 -3.22 -19.26 -10.59
CA LEU A 580 -3.77 -20.58 -10.29
C LEU A 580 -2.65 -21.62 -10.38
N VAL A 581 -2.62 -22.52 -9.41
CA VAL A 581 -1.93 -23.81 -9.52
C VAL A 581 -3.00 -24.88 -9.62
N GLU A 582 -3.10 -25.49 -10.80
CA GLU A 582 -4.02 -26.59 -11.10
C GLU A 582 -3.24 -27.89 -10.96
N VAL A 583 -3.70 -28.80 -10.09
CA VAL A 583 -2.99 -30.05 -9.77
C VAL A 583 -3.88 -31.23 -10.13
N ASP A 584 -3.33 -32.18 -10.87
CA ASP A 584 -3.95 -33.48 -11.14
C ASP A 584 -2.92 -34.60 -10.99
N VAL A 585 -3.11 -35.44 -9.97
CA VAL A 585 -2.19 -36.56 -9.68
C VAL A 585 -2.64 -37.78 -10.48
N THR A 586 -1.80 -38.21 -11.43
CA THR A 586 -2.05 -39.32 -12.34
C THR A 586 -1.06 -40.46 -12.11
N GLU A 587 -1.26 -41.61 -12.75
CA GLU A 587 -0.30 -42.72 -12.71
C GLU A 587 1.09 -42.33 -13.26
N ALA A 588 1.15 -41.40 -14.21
CA ALA A 588 2.38 -40.98 -14.86
C ALA A 588 3.21 -39.98 -14.04
N GLY A 589 2.61 -39.35 -13.02
CA GLY A 589 3.18 -38.20 -12.32
C GLY A 589 2.11 -37.25 -11.82
N THR A 590 2.55 -36.11 -11.29
CA THR A 590 1.68 -35.00 -10.89
C THR A 590 1.66 -33.99 -12.03
N ALA A 591 0.54 -33.88 -12.74
CA ALA A 591 0.33 -32.82 -13.71
C ALA A 591 0.05 -31.51 -12.97
N VAL A 592 0.82 -30.47 -13.28
CA VAL A 592 0.72 -29.14 -12.67
C VAL A 592 0.60 -28.10 -13.77
N GLY A 593 -0.47 -27.31 -13.71
CA GLY A 593 -0.67 -26.11 -14.53
C GLY A 593 -0.40 -24.86 -13.69
N LEU A 594 0.63 -24.11 -14.05
CA LEU A 594 0.90 -22.77 -13.52
C LEU A 594 0.25 -21.76 -14.45
N VAL A 595 -0.76 -21.03 -13.95
CA VAL A 595 -1.57 -20.13 -14.79
C VAL A 595 -1.65 -18.75 -14.16
N ALA A 596 -1.34 -17.71 -14.92
CA ALA A 596 -1.61 -16.32 -14.52
C ALA A 596 -2.84 -15.80 -15.27
N LYS A 597 -3.71 -15.09 -14.57
CA LYS A 597 -4.96 -14.53 -15.10
C LYS A 597 -5.14 -13.07 -14.74
N ASP A 598 -5.94 -12.37 -15.54
CA ASP A 598 -6.38 -11.01 -15.24
C ASP A 598 -7.75 -10.98 -14.52
N TRP A 599 -8.20 -9.78 -14.14
CA TRP A 599 -9.45 -9.52 -13.43
C TRP A 599 -10.70 -9.81 -14.26
N ARG A 600 -10.58 -10.04 -15.57
CA ARG A 600 -11.67 -10.52 -16.43
C ARG A 600 -11.75 -12.04 -16.43
N GLY A 601 -10.74 -12.71 -15.86
CA GLY A 601 -10.57 -14.16 -15.89
C GLY A 601 -9.83 -14.64 -17.14
N ASP A 602 -9.30 -13.72 -17.97
CA ASP A 602 -8.54 -14.05 -19.16
C ASP A 602 -7.18 -14.62 -18.77
N GLU A 603 -6.75 -15.67 -19.44
CA GLU A 603 -5.44 -16.28 -19.24
C GLU A 603 -4.35 -15.38 -19.86
N LEU A 604 -3.37 -14.99 -19.06
CA LEU A 604 -2.22 -14.19 -19.47
C LEU A 604 -1.02 -15.06 -19.79
N LEU A 605 -0.70 -16.00 -18.89
CA LEU A 605 0.44 -16.91 -19.00
C LEU A 605 0.00 -18.32 -18.56
N ARG A 606 0.60 -19.35 -19.17
CA ARG A 606 0.42 -20.74 -18.78
C ARG A 606 1.69 -21.55 -18.99
N HIS A 607 1.97 -22.44 -18.05
CA HIS A 607 2.97 -23.48 -18.17
C HIS A 607 2.43 -24.77 -17.57
N ASP A 608 2.40 -25.83 -18.37
CA ASP A 608 1.99 -27.16 -17.96
C ASP A 608 3.21 -28.07 -17.87
N VAL A 609 3.33 -28.78 -16.75
CA VAL A 609 4.43 -29.72 -16.48
C VAL A 609 3.89 -30.98 -15.83
N THR A 610 4.51 -32.11 -16.11
CA THR A 610 4.26 -33.35 -15.34
C THR A 610 5.50 -33.63 -14.50
N LEU A 611 5.35 -33.45 -13.20
CA LEU A 611 6.40 -33.74 -12.24
C LEU A 611 6.40 -35.23 -11.90
N PRO A 612 7.57 -35.85 -11.72
CA PRO A 612 7.67 -37.25 -11.37
C PRO A 612 7.02 -37.51 -10.02
N ARG A 613 6.60 -38.76 -9.79
CA ARG A 613 6.19 -39.17 -8.44
C ARG A 613 7.42 -39.28 -7.56
N PRO A 614 7.30 -38.98 -6.26
CA PRO A 614 8.38 -39.23 -5.31
C PRO A 614 8.83 -40.68 -5.40
N SER A 615 10.14 -40.89 -5.43
CA SER A 615 10.69 -42.23 -5.20
C SER A 615 10.42 -42.60 -3.74
N ARG A 616 9.25 -43.18 -3.45
CA ARG A 616 8.94 -43.69 -2.10
C ARG A 616 10.01 -44.72 -1.77
N ARG A 617 10.95 -44.38 -0.86
CA ARG A 617 11.90 -45.35 -0.36
C ARG A 617 11.08 -46.47 0.31
N PRO A 618 11.34 -47.75 -0.03
CA PRO A 618 10.57 -48.88 0.49
C PRO A 618 10.66 -49.03 2.01
#